data_AF-A0A4Q0PSA2-F1
#
_entry.id   AF-A0A4Q0PSA2-F1
#
_cell.length_a   1.000
_cell.length_b   1.000
_cell.length_c   1.000
_cell.angle_alpha   90.00
_cell.angle_beta   90.00
_cell.angle_gamma   90.00
#
_symmetry.space_group_name_H-M   'P 1'
#
loop_
_entity.id
_entity.type
_entity.pdbx_description
1 polymer ?
#
loop_
_entity_poly.entity_id
_entity_poly.type
_entity_poly.pdbx_seq_one_letter_code
_entity_poly.pdbx_strand_id
1 'polypeptide(L)'
;MKKFLLILVGLISVLSVGCDPMDEIYDDIDTSLKVEGAVDLTLTEDDYASLELEENSFNTLDDAKALIPSLLESKYPAFTERSLANVYFNLFDPTVVEEYTVLESEYTTEEKYFTSSAGVKSFLSSKYDTAAEGKVVEVTYKTIAAGEDYILTDENYDDIASALISTYPGPAGNLGDYGNFGRYEGSNSYWSYEMIIEGFNEVLIDELSPNEGQLYNVTFDTYGPNAAETIIIRYDGNLFVEFGEAPQGEAYTLVNPDDYVFIGDELLEVYPGPADNIAEYKNFDRRADNSDYWSTSMIEEALDILLQEKNASASEGDVFNVTYRIYDGSGGTEDMTMIKEGGSFVMYSSISITDETTLYSYVNGDWEEPIMLETADYTAMGQSFPNFDDEDDVAYKIGIYLDDMFPYAEEGDYKTVGYAFYNGSTSTKYSNFVFENGGFTLIRDTIETSFQFGITDGVWQPDNTIQYTFTSADYALVASELAVAYPSQAGNLENYGNFNRGGGSTSWDDAMMLDAFRVVLNNIDPSAEEAQKYQMIYTIYAGGYTTQISSVIKVEGVWEYQN
;
A
#
# COMPACT_ATOMS: atom_id res chain seq x y z
N MET A 1 -5.68 14.83 67.46
CA MET A 1 -6.75 14.07 66.79
C MET A 1 -6.10 13.35 65.62
N LYS A 2 -5.93 12.03 65.72
CA LYS A 2 -5.38 11.21 64.62
C LYS A 2 -6.54 10.94 63.66
N LYS A 3 -6.50 11.52 62.45
CA LYS A 3 -7.43 11.14 61.38
C LYS A 3 -6.93 9.80 60.84
N PHE A 4 -7.80 8.79 60.89
CA PHE A 4 -7.56 7.49 60.26
C PHE A 4 -7.68 7.68 58.75
N LEU A 5 -6.62 7.32 58.03
CA LEU A 5 -6.64 7.15 56.58
C LEU A 5 -7.24 5.76 56.31
N LEU A 6 -8.36 5.70 55.60
CA LEU A 6 -9.01 4.45 55.17
C LEU A 6 -8.57 4.20 53.73
N ILE A 7 -7.63 3.28 53.54
CA ILE A 7 -7.28 2.73 52.23
C ILE A 7 -8.31 1.65 51.94
N LEU A 8 -9.22 1.89 50.98
CA LEU A 8 -10.18 0.89 50.52
C LEU A 8 -9.78 0.49 49.09
N VAL A 9 -9.19 -0.70 48.94
CA VAL A 9 -8.97 -1.32 47.63
C VAL A 9 -10.29 -1.99 47.24
N GLY A 10 -11.09 -1.31 46.43
CA GLY A 10 -12.33 -1.84 45.87
C GLY A 10 -12.12 -2.27 44.43
N LEU A 11 -11.98 -3.58 44.19
CA LEU A 11 -12.14 -4.18 42.86
C LEU A 11 -13.63 -4.24 42.55
N ILE A 12 -14.14 -3.29 41.76
CA ILE A 12 -15.49 -3.35 41.21
C ILE A 12 -15.39 -4.10 39.88
N SER A 13 -15.76 -5.38 39.90
CA SER A 13 -16.11 -6.10 38.67
C SER A 13 -17.61 -5.94 38.47
N VAL A 14 -18.02 -5.18 37.44
CA VAL A 14 -19.43 -5.07 37.07
C VAL A 14 -19.75 -6.23 36.13
N LEU A 15 -20.60 -7.16 36.59
CA LEU A 15 -21.30 -8.10 35.73
C LEU A 15 -22.58 -7.42 35.24
N SER A 16 -22.77 -7.46 33.92
CA SER A 16 -23.90 -6.89 33.20
C SER A 16 -25.23 -7.60 33.51
N VAL A 17 -26.20 -6.85 34.05
CA VAL A 17 -27.64 -7.11 33.86
C VAL A 17 -28.33 -5.75 33.75
N GLY A 18 -29.10 -5.56 32.67
CA GLY A 18 -29.54 -4.26 32.19
C GLY A 18 -30.64 -3.53 32.97
N CYS A 19 -30.98 -2.37 32.40
CA CYS A 19 -31.94 -1.35 32.83
C CYS A 19 -31.54 -0.52 34.05
N ASP A 20 -30.68 0.45 33.77
CA ASP A 20 -30.86 1.87 34.12
C ASP A 20 -31.38 2.19 35.54
N PRO A 21 -30.49 2.13 36.55
CA PRO A 21 -30.70 2.87 37.80
C PRO A 21 -29.45 3.65 38.22
N MET A 22 -28.48 3.88 37.32
CA MET A 22 -27.17 4.45 37.69
C MET A 22 -27.06 5.95 37.43
N ASP A 23 -27.86 6.51 36.51
CA ASP A 23 -27.82 7.94 36.20
C ASP A 23 -28.28 8.84 37.37
N GLU A 24 -29.13 8.34 38.29
CA GLU A 24 -29.62 9.13 39.43
C GLU A 24 -28.71 9.09 40.68
N ILE A 25 -27.61 8.34 40.70
CA ILE A 25 -26.73 8.24 41.90
C ILE A 25 -25.46 9.11 41.75
N TYR A 26 -25.18 9.64 40.56
CA TYR A 26 -24.00 10.48 40.31
C TYR A 26 -24.17 11.95 40.72
N ASP A 27 -25.40 12.43 40.92
CA ASP A 27 -25.67 13.84 41.23
C ASP A 27 -25.24 14.28 42.64
N ASP A 28 -24.89 13.35 43.55
CA ASP A 28 -24.51 13.67 44.93
C ASP A 28 -23.30 12.84 45.42
N ILE A 29 -22.24 12.69 44.62
CA ILE A 29 -20.94 12.24 45.15
C ILE A 29 -20.36 13.37 46.01
N ASP A 30 -20.25 13.10 47.31
CA ASP A 30 -19.59 13.97 48.27
C ASP A 30 -18.13 14.22 47.85
N THR A 31 -17.88 15.36 47.19
CA THR A 31 -16.53 15.80 46.76
C THR A 31 -15.57 16.04 47.94
N SER A 32 -16.01 15.84 49.19
CA SER A 32 -15.13 15.83 50.36
C SER A 32 -14.32 14.53 50.53
N LEU A 33 -14.67 13.46 49.81
CA LEU A 33 -13.93 12.21 49.76
C LEU A 33 -12.81 12.28 48.72
N LYS A 34 -11.58 12.48 49.20
CA LYS A 34 -10.37 12.36 48.39
C LYS A 34 -9.99 10.90 48.26
N VAL A 35 -9.93 10.40 47.03
CA VAL A 35 -9.61 9.00 46.72
C VAL A 35 -8.34 8.94 45.87
N GLU A 36 -7.41 8.07 46.24
CA GLU A 36 -6.26 7.67 45.43
C GLU A 36 -6.55 6.27 44.86
N GLY A 37 -6.43 6.09 43.55
CA GLY A 37 -6.74 4.82 42.90
C GLY A 37 -6.34 4.75 41.43
N ALA A 38 -6.43 3.55 40.85
CA ALA A 38 -6.26 3.31 39.42
C ALA A 38 -7.62 2.92 38.82
N VAL A 39 -7.91 3.40 37.61
CA VAL A 39 -9.12 3.03 36.86
C VAL A 39 -8.76 2.68 35.42
N ASP A 40 -9.45 1.68 34.87
CA ASP A 40 -9.44 1.39 33.44
C ASP A 40 -10.76 1.93 32.87
N LEU A 41 -10.69 2.80 31.87
CA LEU A 41 -11.84 3.41 31.21
C LEU A 41 -11.79 3.12 29.71
N THR A 42 -12.79 2.43 29.18
CA THR A 42 -13.02 2.33 27.73
C THR A 42 -14.04 3.39 27.33
N LEU A 43 -13.68 4.27 26.40
CA LEU A 43 -14.59 5.33 25.94
C LEU A 43 -15.78 4.75 25.17
N THR A 44 -16.96 5.26 25.45
CA THR A 44 -18.21 4.94 24.73
C THR A 44 -18.58 6.04 23.74
N GLU A 45 -19.58 5.81 22.88
CA GLU A 45 -20.12 6.83 21.96
C GLU A 45 -20.54 8.11 22.71
N ASP A 46 -21.19 7.97 23.87
CA ASP A 46 -21.55 9.12 24.72
C ASP A 46 -20.32 9.92 25.20
N ASP A 47 -19.19 9.24 25.42
CA ASP A 47 -17.95 9.89 25.83
C ASP A 47 -17.34 10.70 24.69
N TYR A 48 -17.33 10.15 23.47
CA TYR A 48 -16.90 10.89 22.27
C TYR A 48 -17.83 12.06 21.97
N ALA A 49 -19.15 11.87 22.08
CA ALA A 49 -20.13 12.93 21.91
C ALA A 49 -19.92 14.07 22.92
N SER A 50 -19.56 13.75 24.17
CA SER A 50 -19.24 14.76 25.20
C SER A 50 -17.95 15.55 24.89
N LEU A 51 -17.07 14.99 24.06
CA LEU A 51 -15.86 15.61 23.54
C LEU A 51 -16.08 16.32 22.19
N GLU A 52 -17.33 16.39 21.71
CA GLU A 52 -17.69 16.94 20.40
C GLU A 52 -17.03 16.20 19.23
N LEU A 53 -16.84 14.87 19.36
CA LEU A 53 -16.31 13.98 18.34
C LEU A 53 -17.43 13.11 17.78
N GLU A 54 -17.89 13.42 16.56
CA GLU A 54 -19.01 12.72 15.92
C GLU A 54 -18.62 11.35 15.35
N GLU A 55 -17.35 11.15 14.99
CA GLU A 55 -16.83 9.91 14.38
C GLU A 55 -16.35 8.86 15.41
N ASN A 56 -16.74 9.01 16.68
CA ASN A 56 -16.39 8.11 17.79
C ASN A 56 -14.89 7.71 17.87
N SER A 57 -14.01 8.64 17.46
CA SER A 57 -12.57 8.43 17.39
C SER A 57 -11.81 9.77 17.45
N PHE A 58 -10.52 9.71 17.78
CA PHE A 58 -9.61 10.86 17.68
C PHE A 58 -8.78 10.77 16.41
N ASN A 59 -8.51 11.90 15.74
CA ASN A 59 -7.66 11.92 14.55
C ASN A 59 -6.19 11.57 14.87
N THR A 60 -5.72 11.92 16.08
CA THR A 60 -4.36 11.66 16.51
C THR A 60 -4.29 11.34 18.01
N LEU A 61 -3.20 10.68 18.42
CA LEU A 61 -2.91 10.47 19.84
C LEU A 61 -2.76 11.80 20.61
N ASP A 62 -2.32 12.87 19.95
CA ASP A 62 -2.17 14.17 20.60
C ASP A 62 -3.52 14.85 20.85
N ASP A 63 -4.49 14.69 19.94
CA ASP A 63 -5.88 15.13 20.17
C ASP A 63 -6.49 14.38 21.35
N ALA A 64 -6.28 13.06 21.43
CA ALA A 64 -6.72 12.24 22.55
C ALA A 64 -6.12 12.74 23.88
N LYS A 65 -4.80 12.97 23.91
CA LYS A 65 -4.09 13.52 25.08
C LYS A 65 -4.59 14.91 25.49
N ALA A 66 -5.06 15.72 24.54
CA ALA A 66 -5.57 17.07 24.80
C ALA A 66 -6.99 17.06 25.36
N LEU A 67 -7.85 16.16 24.87
CA LEU A 67 -9.28 16.17 25.16
C LEU A 67 -9.67 15.27 26.35
N ILE A 68 -9.09 14.07 26.45
CA ILE A 68 -9.40 13.09 27.51
C ILE A 68 -9.25 13.62 28.94
N PRO A 69 -8.27 14.49 29.29
CA PRO A 69 -8.17 15.04 30.64
C PRO A 69 -9.45 15.74 31.14
N SER A 70 -10.15 16.45 30.26
CA SER A 70 -11.40 17.14 30.60
C SER A 70 -12.55 16.15 30.90
N LEU A 71 -12.61 15.07 30.14
CA LEU A 71 -13.55 13.96 30.37
C LEU A 71 -13.28 13.28 31.71
N LEU A 72 -12.01 12.99 32.02
CA LEU A 72 -11.61 12.37 33.29
C LEU A 72 -11.91 13.26 34.50
N GLU A 73 -11.77 14.59 34.38
CA GLU A 73 -12.14 15.53 35.44
C GLU A 73 -13.66 15.51 35.71
N SER A 74 -14.46 15.41 34.66
CA SER A 74 -15.93 15.28 34.75
C SER A 74 -16.36 13.95 35.37
N LYS A 75 -15.78 12.82 34.92
CA LYS A 75 -16.15 11.48 35.39
C LYS A 75 -15.61 11.13 36.77
N TYR A 76 -14.42 11.62 37.12
CA TYR A 76 -13.72 11.25 38.35
C TYR A 76 -13.33 12.47 39.22
N PRO A 77 -14.28 13.33 39.62
CA PRO A 77 -13.98 14.58 40.35
C PRO A 77 -13.44 14.37 41.77
N ALA A 78 -13.56 13.15 42.32
CA ALA A 78 -13.08 12.79 43.66
C ALA A 78 -11.61 12.31 43.69
N PHE A 79 -11.01 12.07 42.52
CA PHE A 79 -9.65 11.53 42.41
C PHE A 79 -8.63 12.63 42.71
N THR A 80 -7.53 12.26 43.38
CA THR A 80 -6.47 13.21 43.77
C THR A 80 -5.10 12.81 43.21
N GLU A 81 -4.07 13.61 43.52
CA GLU A 81 -2.67 13.28 43.24
C GLU A 81 -2.38 11.79 43.52
N ARG A 82 -1.59 11.17 42.63
CA ARG A 82 -1.27 9.72 42.60
C ARG A 82 -2.37 8.81 42.06
N SER A 83 -3.51 9.34 41.63
CA SER A 83 -4.49 8.56 40.87
C SER A 83 -4.06 8.40 39.42
N LEU A 84 -4.38 7.24 38.84
CA LEU A 84 -4.07 6.89 37.45
C LEU A 84 -5.34 6.44 36.72
N ALA A 85 -5.43 6.75 35.44
CA ALA A 85 -6.46 6.25 34.55
C ALA A 85 -5.80 5.67 33.30
N ASN A 86 -5.96 4.38 33.03
CA ASN A 86 -5.65 3.83 31.72
C ASN A 86 -6.90 3.95 30.84
N VAL A 87 -6.82 4.76 29.79
CA VAL A 87 -7.98 5.04 28.93
C VAL A 87 -7.80 4.34 27.60
N TYR A 88 -8.77 3.50 27.23
CA TYR A 88 -8.88 2.82 25.94
C TYR A 88 -9.80 3.64 25.02
N PHE A 89 -9.32 3.94 23.81
CA PHE A 89 -10.01 4.80 22.85
C PHE A 89 -9.63 4.46 21.41
N ASN A 90 -10.43 4.93 20.47
CA ASN A 90 -10.26 4.71 19.04
C ASN A 90 -9.47 5.89 18.43
N LEU A 91 -8.45 5.58 17.65
CA LEU A 91 -7.77 6.52 16.75
C LEU A 91 -8.24 6.28 15.33
N PHE A 92 -8.47 7.34 14.56
CA PHE A 92 -8.74 7.24 13.12
C PHE A 92 -7.53 6.63 12.39
N ASP A 93 -7.78 5.55 11.64
CA ASP A 93 -6.82 4.78 10.86
C ASP A 93 -7.47 4.39 9.52
N PRO A 94 -7.46 5.30 8.53
CA PRO A 94 -8.13 5.08 7.25
C PRO A 94 -7.46 3.96 6.47
N THR A 95 -8.25 3.16 5.78
CA THR A 95 -7.75 2.21 4.77
C THR A 95 -6.96 2.97 3.69
N VAL A 96 -5.64 2.75 3.65
CA VAL A 96 -4.74 3.38 2.67
C VAL A 96 -4.56 2.45 1.46
N VAL A 97 -4.74 2.99 0.26
CA VAL A 97 -4.38 2.31 -0.99
C VAL A 97 -2.87 2.42 -1.19
N GLU A 98 -2.18 1.28 -1.20
CA GLU A 98 -0.76 1.23 -1.54
C GLU A 98 -0.60 1.13 -3.06
N GLU A 99 0.02 2.12 -3.69
CA GLU A 99 0.36 2.07 -5.12
C GLU A 99 1.64 1.24 -5.34
N TYR A 100 1.61 0.31 -6.29
CA TYR A 100 2.76 -0.53 -6.62
C TYR A 100 2.93 -0.77 -8.12
N THR A 101 4.14 -0.55 -8.66
CA THR A 101 4.47 -0.90 -10.05
C THR A 101 5.39 -2.12 -10.10
N VAL A 102 4.98 -3.16 -10.82
CA VAL A 102 5.76 -4.40 -10.96
C VAL A 102 7.03 -4.16 -11.77
N LEU A 103 8.18 -4.46 -11.16
CA LEU A 103 9.48 -4.30 -11.82
C LEU A 103 9.72 -5.46 -12.79
N GLU A 104 10.46 -5.19 -13.88
CA GLU A 104 10.80 -6.22 -14.89
C GLU A 104 11.51 -7.46 -14.28
N SER A 105 12.32 -7.24 -13.24
CA SER A 105 13.01 -8.31 -12.52
C SER A 105 12.09 -9.17 -11.64
N GLU A 106 10.86 -8.73 -11.38
CA GLU A 106 9.89 -9.44 -10.53
C GLU A 106 8.99 -10.40 -11.31
N TYR A 107 8.93 -10.28 -12.64
CA TYR A 107 8.28 -11.29 -13.47
C TYR A 107 9.09 -12.59 -13.47
N THR A 108 8.42 -13.66 -13.07
CA THR A 108 8.99 -15.02 -13.02
C THR A 108 8.93 -15.74 -14.37
N THR A 109 8.15 -15.23 -15.31
CA THR A 109 8.04 -15.71 -16.70
C THR A 109 9.13 -15.10 -17.59
N GLU A 110 9.51 -15.78 -18.67
CA GLU A 110 10.44 -15.23 -19.66
C GLU A 110 9.81 -14.06 -20.41
N GLU A 111 8.47 -14.08 -20.54
CA GLU A 111 7.68 -13.13 -21.32
C GLU A 111 7.52 -11.75 -20.64
N LYS A 112 7.80 -11.62 -19.34
CA LYS A 112 7.79 -10.32 -18.60
C LYS A 112 6.44 -9.58 -18.56
N TYR A 113 5.33 -10.32 -18.65
CA TYR A 113 3.97 -9.81 -18.42
C TYR A 113 3.08 -10.89 -17.78
N PHE A 114 1.94 -10.48 -17.22
CA PHE A 114 0.89 -11.40 -16.75
C PHE A 114 -0.12 -11.69 -17.87
N THR A 115 -0.58 -12.94 -17.93
CA THR A 115 -1.61 -13.39 -18.89
C THR A 115 -2.98 -13.58 -18.26
N SER A 116 -3.09 -13.41 -16.93
CA SER A 116 -4.32 -13.58 -16.18
C SER A 116 -4.23 -12.94 -14.79
N SER A 117 -5.38 -12.57 -14.23
CA SER A 117 -5.49 -12.07 -12.85
C SER A 117 -4.95 -13.06 -11.81
N ALA A 118 -5.05 -14.38 -12.07
CA ALA A 118 -4.46 -15.40 -11.19
C ALA A 118 -2.92 -15.25 -11.06
N GLY A 119 -2.25 -14.83 -12.14
CA GLY A 119 -0.81 -14.51 -12.11
C GLY A 119 -0.50 -13.31 -11.22
N VAL A 120 -1.32 -12.24 -11.34
CA VAL A 120 -1.20 -11.03 -10.53
C VAL A 120 -1.42 -11.33 -9.05
N LYS A 121 -2.49 -12.06 -8.70
CA LYS A 121 -2.80 -12.51 -7.33
C LYS A 121 -1.69 -13.38 -6.73
N SER A 122 -1.08 -14.24 -7.55
CA SER A 122 0.06 -15.06 -7.12
C SER A 122 1.30 -14.20 -6.82
N PHE A 123 1.55 -13.18 -7.64
CA PHE A 123 2.59 -12.19 -7.39
C PHE A 123 2.34 -11.42 -6.08
N LEU A 124 1.14 -10.89 -5.89
CA LEU A 124 0.76 -10.15 -4.67
C LEU A 124 0.90 -11.04 -3.43
N SER A 125 0.44 -12.29 -3.48
CA SER A 125 0.60 -13.27 -2.39
C SER A 125 2.06 -13.52 -2.03
N SER A 126 2.96 -13.57 -3.03
CA SER A 126 4.39 -13.76 -2.77
C SER A 126 5.06 -12.50 -2.23
N LYS A 127 4.60 -11.32 -2.63
CA LYS A 127 5.18 -10.03 -2.24
C LYS A 127 4.73 -9.62 -0.83
N TYR A 128 3.48 -9.91 -0.49
CA TYR A 128 2.84 -9.56 0.76
C TYR A 128 2.42 -10.84 1.51
N ASP A 129 3.39 -11.69 1.84
CA ASP A 129 3.19 -13.00 2.50
C ASP A 129 2.59 -12.91 3.92
N THR A 130 2.53 -11.70 4.47
CA THR A 130 2.02 -11.35 5.79
C THR A 130 0.96 -10.24 5.71
N ALA A 131 0.30 -10.09 4.56
CA ALA A 131 -0.82 -9.17 4.37
C ALA A 131 -1.91 -9.39 5.43
N ALA A 132 -2.39 -8.30 6.03
CA ALA A 132 -3.56 -8.31 6.90
C ALA A 132 -4.84 -8.20 6.05
N GLU A 133 -5.93 -8.76 6.57
CA GLU A 133 -7.28 -8.61 6.00
C GLU A 133 -7.59 -7.13 5.79
N GLY A 134 -8.15 -6.79 4.63
CA GLY A 134 -8.50 -5.43 4.25
C GLY A 134 -7.36 -4.57 3.71
N LYS A 135 -6.13 -5.11 3.55
CA LYS A 135 -5.05 -4.41 2.85
C LYS A 135 -5.44 -4.17 1.40
N VAL A 136 -5.30 -2.92 0.93
CA VAL A 136 -5.61 -2.53 -0.45
C VAL A 136 -4.34 -2.11 -1.19
N VAL A 137 -4.14 -2.64 -2.39
CA VAL A 137 -3.00 -2.35 -3.26
C VAL A 137 -3.50 -2.04 -4.67
N GLU A 138 -3.15 -0.88 -5.19
CA GLU A 138 -3.30 -0.57 -6.61
C GLU A 138 -2.02 -0.97 -7.35
N VAL A 139 -2.11 -1.99 -8.19
CA VAL A 139 -0.94 -2.57 -8.88
C VAL A 139 -0.96 -2.23 -10.36
N THR A 140 0.13 -1.64 -10.84
CA THR A 140 0.44 -1.43 -12.26
C THR A 140 1.37 -2.52 -12.76
N TYR A 141 0.99 -3.24 -13.80
CA TYR A 141 1.71 -4.37 -14.36
C TYR A 141 1.55 -4.48 -15.88
N LYS A 142 2.46 -5.21 -16.53
CA LYS A 142 2.39 -5.50 -17.96
C LYS A 142 1.43 -6.66 -18.22
N THR A 143 0.58 -6.50 -19.22
CA THR A 143 -0.42 -7.48 -19.67
C THR A 143 -0.51 -7.51 -21.19
N ILE A 144 -1.24 -8.47 -21.75
CA ILE A 144 -1.60 -8.45 -23.17
C ILE A 144 -2.69 -7.39 -23.36
N ALA A 145 -2.43 -6.39 -24.22
CA ALA A 145 -3.37 -5.35 -24.54
C ALA A 145 -4.65 -5.93 -25.16
N ALA A 146 -5.79 -5.65 -24.52
CA ALA A 146 -7.09 -5.92 -25.09
C ALA A 146 -7.46 -4.80 -26.08
N GLY A 147 -8.08 -5.14 -27.21
CA GLY A 147 -8.55 -4.12 -28.16
C GLY A 147 -9.80 -3.42 -27.62
N GLU A 148 -9.72 -2.11 -27.40
CA GLU A 148 -10.85 -1.28 -27.00
C GLU A 148 -11.62 -0.77 -28.21
N ASP A 149 -12.94 -0.97 -28.24
CA ASP A 149 -13.77 -0.50 -29.35
C ASP A 149 -13.97 1.03 -29.24
N TYR A 150 -13.64 1.75 -30.32
CA TYR A 150 -13.91 3.18 -30.42
C TYR A 150 -14.65 3.47 -31.72
N ILE A 151 -15.73 4.26 -31.66
CA ILE A 151 -16.50 4.67 -32.84
C ILE A 151 -16.33 6.18 -33.00
N LEU A 152 -15.77 6.61 -34.12
CA LEU A 152 -15.64 8.04 -34.39
C LEU A 152 -17.00 8.73 -34.43
N THR A 153 -17.04 9.92 -33.84
CA THR A 153 -18.19 10.80 -33.79
C THR A 153 -18.09 11.92 -34.84
N ASP A 154 -19.20 12.63 -35.06
CA ASP A 154 -19.23 13.82 -35.92
C ASP A 154 -18.20 14.88 -35.49
N GLU A 155 -18.00 15.06 -34.18
CA GLU A 155 -17.01 16.00 -33.62
C GLU A 155 -15.59 15.57 -33.99
N ASN A 156 -15.27 14.28 -33.89
CA ASN A 156 -13.96 13.79 -34.31
C ASN A 156 -13.69 14.06 -35.79
N TYR A 157 -14.68 13.90 -36.68
CA TYR A 157 -14.49 14.20 -38.10
C TYR A 157 -14.24 15.69 -38.36
N ASP A 158 -14.95 16.58 -37.68
CA ASP A 158 -14.77 18.03 -37.79
C ASP A 158 -13.38 18.48 -37.31
N ASP A 159 -12.90 17.88 -36.21
CA ASP A 159 -11.59 18.16 -35.65
C ASP A 159 -10.46 17.66 -36.55
N ILE A 160 -10.55 16.41 -37.04
CA ILE A 160 -9.60 15.86 -38.02
C ILE A 160 -9.58 16.72 -39.29
N ALA A 161 -10.75 17.09 -39.81
CA ALA A 161 -10.87 17.94 -40.97
C ALA A 161 -10.19 19.30 -40.74
N SER A 162 -10.41 19.91 -39.58
CA SER A 162 -9.83 21.21 -39.23
C SER A 162 -8.31 21.15 -39.06
N ALA A 163 -7.80 20.11 -38.40
CA ALA A 163 -6.37 19.90 -38.19
C ALA A 163 -5.63 19.71 -39.52
N LEU A 164 -6.19 18.88 -40.40
CA LEU A 164 -5.50 18.45 -41.63
C LEU A 164 -5.85 19.26 -42.89
N ILE A 165 -6.73 20.28 -42.81
CA ILE A 165 -7.17 21.05 -43.99
C ILE A 165 -6.03 21.72 -44.76
N SER A 166 -4.94 22.09 -44.07
CA SER A 166 -3.80 22.74 -44.71
C SER A 166 -2.92 21.74 -45.48
N THR A 167 -2.83 20.51 -44.99
CA THR A 167 -2.03 19.41 -45.57
C THR A 167 -2.81 18.69 -46.67
N TYR A 168 -4.09 18.40 -46.43
CA TYR A 168 -4.98 17.67 -47.32
C TYR A 168 -6.28 18.44 -47.65
N PRO A 169 -6.23 19.59 -48.36
CA PRO A 169 -7.40 20.45 -48.55
C PRO A 169 -8.63 19.78 -49.17
N GLY A 170 -8.42 18.82 -50.09
CA GLY A 170 -9.50 18.08 -50.73
C GLY A 170 -10.12 17.02 -49.80
N PRO A 171 -9.32 16.07 -49.30
CA PRO A 171 -9.77 15.03 -48.37
C PRO A 171 -10.37 15.60 -47.07
N ALA A 172 -9.68 16.53 -46.40
CA ALA A 172 -10.13 17.14 -45.15
C ALA A 172 -11.35 18.05 -45.33
N GLY A 173 -11.40 18.83 -46.43
CA GLY A 173 -12.60 19.62 -46.74
C GLY A 173 -13.83 18.75 -46.96
N ASN A 174 -13.66 17.58 -47.60
CA ASN A 174 -14.75 16.63 -47.78
C ASN A 174 -15.13 15.95 -46.46
N LEU A 175 -14.16 15.63 -45.60
CA LEU A 175 -14.41 15.02 -44.29
C LEU A 175 -15.30 15.93 -43.44
N GLY A 176 -14.97 17.22 -43.29
CA GLY A 176 -15.77 18.15 -42.49
C GLY A 176 -17.14 18.49 -43.10
N ASP A 177 -17.29 18.42 -44.43
CA ASP A 177 -18.60 18.66 -45.07
C ASP A 177 -19.58 17.49 -44.92
N TYR A 178 -19.07 16.25 -44.81
CA TYR A 178 -19.88 15.03 -44.96
C TYR A 178 -19.70 13.96 -43.87
N GLY A 179 -18.75 14.12 -42.95
CA GLY A 179 -18.52 13.20 -41.82
C GLY A 179 -18.13 11.79 -42.23
N ASN A 180 -17.30 11.63 -43.27
CA ASN A 180 -16.82 10.31 -43.69
C ASN A 180 -15.50 10.38 -44.47
N PHE A 181 -14.73 9.29 -44.43
CA PHE A 181 -13.51 9.15 -45.18
C PHE A 181 -13.79 8.65 -46.61
N GLY A 182 -13.41 9.43 -47.62
CA GLY A 182 -13.51 9.03 -49.03
C GLY A 182 -12.50 7.93 -49.40
N ARG A 183 -12.97 6.75 -49.81
CA ARG A 183 -12.10 5.57 -50.06
C ARG A 183 -11.89 5.22 -51.54
N TYR A 184 -12.37 6.04 -52.47
CA TYR A 184 -12.16 5.83 -53.90
C TYR A 184 -10.79 6.34 -54.36
N GLU A 185 -9.85 5.42 -54.64
CA GLU A 185 -8.53 5.76 -55.17
C GLU A 185 -8.61 6.66 -56.42
N GLY A 186 -7.75 7.69 -56.44
CA GLY A 186 -7.70 8.67 -57.53
C GLY A 186 -8.75 9.79 -57.44
N SER A 187 -9.66 9.75 -56.45
CA SER A 187 -10.49 10.90 -56.09
C SER A 187 -9.64 12.03 -55.48
N ASN A 188 -10.08 13.28 -55.64
CA ASN A 188 -9.48 14.43 -54.94
C ASN A 188 -9.83 14.47 -53.44
N SER A 189 -10.77 13.64 -53.00
CA SER A 189 -11.18 13.45 -51.60
C SER A 189 -10.70 12.11 -51.01
N TYR A 190 -9.77 11.43 -51.67
CA TYR A 190 -9.27 10.13 -51.24
C TYR A 190 -8.45 10.23 -49.95
N TRP A 191 -8.71 9.32 -49.01
CA TRP A 191 -7.95 9.09 -47.79
C TRP A 191 -7.27 7.73 -47.86
N SER A 192 -5.95 7.65 -47.68
CA SER A 192 -5.23 6.39 -47.41
C SER A 192 -5.38 5.99 -45.94
N TYR A 193 -5.01 4.76 -45.57
CA TYR A 193 -4.99 4.37 -44.14
C TYR A 193 -3.98 5.20 -43.34
N GLU A 194 -2.81 5.50 -43.90
CA GLU A 194 -1.83 6.40 -43.29
C GLU A 194 -2.41 7.78 -42.97
N MET A 195 -3.14 8.39 -43.91
CA MET A 195 -3.78 9.69 -43.67
C MET A 195 -4.90 9.60 -42.62
N ILE A 196 -5.63 8.49 -42.59
CA ILE A 196 -6.69 8.26 -41.60
C ILE A 196 -6.07 8.15 -40.20
N ILE A 197 -5.00 7.38 -40.04
CA ILE A 197 -4.26 7.24 -38.78
C ILE A 197 -3.59 8.56 -38.37
N GLU A 198 -3.06 9.34 -39.33
CA GLU A 198 -2.61 10.72 -39.06
C GLU A 198 -3.75 11.57 -38.49
N GLY A 199 -4.96 11.45 -39.04
CA GLY A 199 -6.15 12.07 -38.47
C GLY A 199 -6.45 11.58 -37.05
N PHE A 200 -6.39 10.28 -36.80
CA PHE A 200 -6.63 9.72 -35.47
C PHE A 200 -5.64 10.29 -34.44
N ASN A 201 -4.38 10.49 -34.82
CA ASN A 201 -3.37 11.09 -33.94
C ASN A 201 -3.69 12.53 -33.53
N GLU A 202 -4.45 13.29 -34.34
CA GLU A 202 -4.85 14.66 -34.01
C GLU A 202 -5.97 14.73 -32.96
N VAL A 203 -6.70 13.64 -32.71
CA VAL A 203 -7.89 13.65 -31.84
C VAL A 203 -7.85 12.61 -30.73
N LEU A 204 -7.48 11.37 -31.06
CA LEU A 204 -7.62 10.23 -30.16
C LEU A 204 -6.55 10.18 -29.06
N ILE A 205 -5.36 10.76 -29.28
CA ILE A 205 -4.31 10.75 -28.25
C ILE A 205 -4.75 11.54 -27.02
N ASP A 206 -5.27 12.75 -27.22
CA ASP A 206 -5.75 13.60 -26.13
C ASP A 206 -7.04 13.06 -25.51
N GLU A 207 -7.95 12.52 -26.34
CA GLU A 207 -9.24 12.00 -25.88
C GLU A 207 -9.10 10.71 -25.06
N LEU A 208 -8.24 9.80 -25.51
CA LEU A 208 -8.07 8.47 -24.90
C LEU A 208 -6.96 8.44 -23.85
N SER A 209 -5.96 9.33 -23.95
CA SER A 209 -4.76 9.31 -23.11
C SER A 209 -4.14 7.89 -22.99
N PRO A 210 -3.83 7.23 -24.12
CA PRO A 210 -3.54 5.80 -24.15
C PRO A 210 -2.19 5.44 -23.51
N ASN A 211 -2.13 4.24 -22.92
CA ASN A 211 -0.87 3.64 -22.51
C ASN A 211 -0.12 3.08 -23.72
N GLU A 212 1.22 3.07 -23.67
CA GLU A 212 2.04 2.43 -24.70
C GLU A 212 1.64 0.95 -24.87
N GLY A 213 1.52 0.51 -26.12
CA GLY A 213 1.05 -0.82 -26.48
C GLY A 213 -0.48 -1.03 -26.43
N GLN A 214 -1.25 -0.06 -25.93
CA GLN A 214 -2.71 -0.19 -25.89
C GLN A 214 -3.28 -0.27 -27.32
N LEU A 215 -4.26 -1.16 -27.51
CA LEU A 215 -4.91 -1.42 -28.79
C LEU A 215 -6.30 -0.79 -28.83
N TYR A 216 -6.66 -0.21 -29.98
CA TYR A 216 -8.00 0.31 -30.25
C TYR A 216 -8.55 -0.23 -31.57
N ASN A 217 -9.78 -0.73 -31.56
CA ASN A 217 -10.54 -1.10 -32.73
C ASN A 217 -11.36 0.11 -33.19
N VAL A 218 -10.75 1.00 -33.97
CA VAL A 218 -11.38 2.27 -34.38
C VAL A 218 -12.28 2.04 -35.59
N THR A 219 -13.57 2.25 -35.38
CA THR A 219 -14.62 2.19 -36.40
C THR A 219 -14.97 3.57 -36.89
N PHE A 220 -15.00 3.75 -38.21
CA PHE A 220 -15.26 5.03 -38.86
C PHE A 220 -16.08 4.87 -40.13
N ASP A 221 -16.82 5.93 -40.48
CA ASP A 221 -17.66 5.99 -41.65
C ASP A 221 -16.84 6.26 -42.90
N THR A 222 -17.22 5.58 -43.99
CA THR A 222 -16.55 5.71 -45.29
C THR A 222 -17.54 6.02 -46.40
N TYR A 223 -17.08 6.77 -47.39
CA TYR A 223 -17.77 6.92 -48.66
C TYR A 223 -17.04 6.10 -49.73
N GLY A 224 -17.60 4.93 -50.03
CA GLY A 224 -16.90 3.88 -50.75
C GLY A 224 -17.72 2.59 -50.92
N PRO A 225 -17.05 1.44 -51.14
CA PRO A 225 -17.70 0.13 -51.27
C PRO A 225 -18.33 -0.36 -49.96
N ASN A 226 -17.84 0.12 -48.81
CA ASN A 226 -18.35 -0.13 -47.47
C ASN A 226 -18.99 1.15 -46.91
N ALA A 227 -19.88 1.02 -45.93
CA ALA A 227 -20.48 2.15 -45.22
C ALA A 227 -19.62 2.60 -44.02
N ALA A 228 -18.93 1.65 -43.39
CA ALA A 228 -17.98 1.86 -42.32
C ALA A 228 -16.84 0.83 -42.43
N GLU A 229 -15.68 1.18 -41.89
CA GLU A 229 -14.51 0.30 -41.76
C GLU A 229 -14.02 0.34 -40.31
N THR A 230 -13.34 -0.72 -39.89
CA THR A 230 -12.67 -0.80 -38.59
C THR A 230 -11.20 -1.11 -38.85
N ILE A 231 -10.30 -0.35 -38.23
CA ILE A 231 -8.86 -0.66 -38.20
C ILE A 231 -8.42 -0.83 -36.75
N ILE A 232 -7.46 -1.72 -36.53
CA ILE A 232 -6.85 -1.90 -35.22
C ILE A 232 -5.58 -1.04 -35.22
N ILE A 233 -5.46 -0.17 -34.23
CA ILE A 233 -4.28 0.67 -34.02
C ILE A 233 -3.66 0.37 -32.66
N ARG A 234 -2.34 0.51 -32.57
CA ARG A 234 -1.55 0.43 -31.34
C ARG A 234 -0.94 1.79 -31.05
N TYR A 235 -0.99 2.27 -29.82
CA TYR A 235 -0.21 3.44 -29.41
C TYR A 235 1.25 3.04 -29.14
N ASP A 236 2.22 3.66 -29.80
CA ASP A 236 3.65 3.35 -29.64
C ASP A 236 4.35 4.18 -28.55
N GLY A 237 3.59 4.94 -27.75
CA GLY A 237 4.12 5.88 -26.77
C GLY A 237 4.19 7.33 -27.29
N ASN A 238 4.00 7.54 -28.60
CA ASN A 238 4.00 8.85 -29.23
C ASN A 238 2.86 9.03 -30.26
N LEU A 239 2.63 8.04 -31.13
CA LEU A 239 1.59 8.03 -32.15
C LEU A 239 0.90 6.66 -32.21
N PHE A 240 -0.30 6.65 -32.78
CA PHE A 240 -0.95 5.43 -33.23
C PHE A 240 -0.32 4.92 -34.53
N VAL A 241 -0.12 3.60 -34.56
CA VAL A 241 0.32 2.84 -35.73
C VAL A 241 -0.67 1.70 -36.00
N GLU A 242 -0.80 1.27 -37.26
CA GLU A 242 -1.67 0.12 -37.60
C GLU A 242 -1.15 -1.18 -36.96
N PHE A 243 -2.06 -2.01 -36.47
CA PHE A 243 -1.74 -3.29 -35.80
C PHE A 243 -2.62 -4.42 -36.36
N GLY A 244 -2.10 -5.65 -36.44
CA GLY A 244 -2.94 -6.86 -36.62
C GLY A 244 -2.63 -7.80 -37.79
N GLU A 245 -1.91 -7.38 -38.83
CA GLU A 245 -1.38 -8.32 -39.84
C GLU A 245 0.14 -8.35 -39.79
N ALA A 246 0.72 -9.57 -39.76
CA ALA A 246 2.17 -9.74 -39.85
C ALA A 246 2.66 -9.06 -41.14
N PRO A 247 3.38 -7.94 -41.02
CA PRO A 247 3.67 -7.12 -42.18
C PRO A 247 4.52 -7.92 -43.17
N GLN A 248 4.24 -7.75 -44.46
CA GLN A 248 5.05 -8.37 -45.51
C GLN A 248 6.44 -7.73 -45.53
N GLY A 249 7.36 -8.32 -44.78
CA GLY A 249 8.74 -7.85 -44.67
C GLY A 249 9.67 -8.34 -45.78
N GLU A 250 10.72 -7.57 -46.04
CA GLU A 250 11.83 -7.99 -46.89
C GLU A 250 12.49 -9.24 -46.31
N ALA A 251 12.69 -10.28 -47.13
CA ALA A 251 13.35 -11.49 -46.68
C ALA A 251 14.84 -11.24 -46.45
N TYR A 252 15.33 -11.50 -45.23
CA TYR A 252 16.73 -11.35 -44.86
C TYR A 252 17.27 -12.68 -44.34
N THR A 253 17.97 -13.44 -45.18
CA THR A 253 18.54 -14.74 -44.74
C THR A 253 19.99 -14.56 -44.29
N LEU A 254 20.31 -14.93 -43.06
CA LEU A 254 21.68 -15.02 -42.55
C LEU A 254 22.37 -16.24 -43.20
N VAL A 255 22.83 -16.07 -44.43
CA VAL A 255 23.64 -17.05 -45.17
C VAL A 255 25.11 -16.66 -45.28
N ASN A 256 25.46 -15.41 -44.96
CA ASN A 256 26.84 -14.96 -44.96
C ASN A 256 27.51 -15.34 -43.63
N PRO A 257 28.64 -16.09 -43.63
CA PRO A 257 29.41 -16.29 -42.40
C PRO A 257 29.80 -14.99 -41.69
N ASP A 258 29.89 -13.86 -42.40
CA ASP A 258 30.24 -12.56 -41.84
C ASP A 258 29.17 -12.00 -40.88
N ASP A 259 27.89 -12.29 -41.10
CA ASP A 259 26.81 -11.79 -40.23
C ASP A 259 26.92 -12.41 -38.83
N TYR A 260 27.19 -13.73 -38.77
CA TYR A 260 27.43 -14.43 -37.52
C TYR A 260 28.77 -14.08 -36.86
N VAL A 261 29.83 -13.75 -37.65
CA VAL A 261 31.07 -13.19 -37.08
C VAL A 261 30.76 -11.85 -36.42
N PHE A 262 30.07 -10.96 -37.14
CA PHE A 262 29.73 -9.63 -36.67
C PHE A 262 28.94 -9.68 -35.36
N ILE A 263 27.88 -10.50 -35.30
CA ILE A 263 27.11 -10.71 -34.06
C ILE A 263 28.01 -11.19 -32.93
N GLY A 264 28.87 -12.18 -33.19
CA GLY A 264 29.79 -12.71 -32.18
C GLY A 264 30.81 -11.68 -31.71
N ASP A 265 31.34 -10.84 -32.59
CA ASP A 265 32.30 -9.78 -32.23
C ASP A 265 31.63 -8.67 -31.40
N GLU A 266 30.42 -8.22 -31.79
CA GLU A 266 29.69 -7.15 -31.10
C GLU A 266 29.18 -7.57 -29.72
N LEU A 267 28.74 -8.83 -29.55
CA LEU A 267 28.16 -9.33 -28.30
C LEU A 267 29.15 -10.09 -27.41
N LEU A 268 30.45 -10.11 -27.75
CA LEU A 268 31.46 -10.88 -27.01
C LEU A 268 31.60 -10.46 -25.54
N GLU A 269 31.49 -9.17 -25.24
CA GLU A 269 31.61 -8.68 -23.86
C GLU A 269 30.37 -9.03 -23.02
N VAL A 270 29.19 -9.06 -23.65
CA VAL A 270 27.90 -9.29 -22.98
C VAL A 270 27.63 -10.79 -22.81
N TYR A 271 27.91 -11.58 -23.86
CA TYR A 271 27.61 -13.01 -23.92
C TYR A 271 28.83 -13.84 -24.38
N PRO A 272 29.94 -13.92 -23.60
CA PRO A 272 31.20 -14.49 -24.09
C PRO A 272 31.09 -15.90 -24.71
N GLY A 273 30.40 -16.83 -24.04
CA GLY A 273 30.24 -18.21 -24.53
C GLY A 273 29.36 -18.28 -25.80
N PRO A 274 28.11 -17.80 -25.74
CA PRO A 274 27.22 -17.73 -26.90
C PRO A 274 27.85 -17.00 -28.10
N ALA A 275 28.54 -15.88 -27.87
CA ALA A 275 29.18 -15.04 -28.88
C ALA A 275 30.41 -15.72 -29.53
N ASP A 276 31.29 -16.34 -28.75
CA ASP A 276 32.39 -17.16 -29.28
C ASP A 276 31.84 -18.32 -30.13
N ASN A 277 30.77 -18.97 -29.65
CA ASN A 277 30.16 -20.12 -30.33
C ASN A 277 29.55 -19.72 -31.69
N ILE A 278 28.75 -18.64 -31.74
CA ILE A 278 28.14 -18.19 -33.00
C ILE A 278 29.21 -17.73 -34.01
N ALA A 279 30.29 -17.11 -33.53
CA ALA A 279 31.45 -16.73 -34.34
C ALA A 279 32.21 -17.95 -34.89
N GLU A 280 32.24 -19.09 -34.20
CA GLU A 280 32.88 -20.31 -34.71
C GLU A 280 31.94 -21.15 -35.60
N TYR A 281 30.74 -21.45 -35.11
CA TYR A 281 29.85 -22.46 -35.68
C TYR A 281 28.75 -21.91 -36.60
N LYS A 282 28.58 -20.59 -36.68
CA LYS A 282 27.66 -19.92 -37.63
C LYS A 282 26.20 -20.36 -37.46
N ASN A 283 25.78 -20.53 -36.22
CA ASN A 283 24.42 -20.83 -35.80
C ASN A 283 24.21 -20.38 -34.36
N PHE A 284 22.96 -20.11 -34.00
CA PHE A 284 22.54 -19.87 -32.62
C PHE A 284 22.32 -21.23 -31.92
N ASP A 285 23.03 -21.50 -30.82
CA ASP A 285 22.81 -22.72 -30.04
C ASP A 285 21.50 -22.61 -29.24
N ARG A 286 20.57 -23.55 -29.43
CA ARG A 286 19.23 -23.56 -28.82
C ARG A 286 19.08 -24.63 -27.74
N ARG A 287 20.19 -25.19 -27.23
CA ARG A 287 20.16 -26.18 -26.16
C ARG A 287 20.20 -25.47 -24.81
N ALA A 288 19.05 -25.35 -24.14
CA ALA A 288 18.90 -24.60 -22.88
C ALA A 288 19.90 -24.96 -21.76
N ASP A 289 20.37 -26.21 -21.70
CA ASP A 289 21.36 -26.65 -20.71
C ASP A 289 22.83 -26.36 -21.09
N ASN A 290 23.08 -25.71 -22.23
CA ASN A 290 24.42 -25.39 -22.72
C ASN A 290 24.85 -23.99 -22.28
N SER A 291 26.13 -23.83 -21.92
CA SER A 291 26.73 -22.51 -21.64
C SER A 291 26.68 -21.55 -22.83
N ASP A 292 26.53 -22.08 -24.04
CA ASP A 292 26.52 -21.31 -25.28
C ASP A 292 25.10 -21.00 -25.78
N TYR A 293 24.08 -21.28 -24.96
CA TYR A 293 22.67 -21.11 -25.31
C TYR A 293 22.31 -19.65 -25.64
N TRP A 294 21.53 -19.48 -26.70
CA TRP A 294 20.91 -18.23 -27.11
C TRP A 294 19.41 -18.29 -26.81
N SER A 295 18.96 -17.47 -25.85
CA SER A 295 17.52 -17.23 -25.63
C SER A 295 16.93 -16.45 -26.80
N THR A 296 15.60 -16.43 -26.89
CA THR A 296 14.90 -15.65 -27.91
C THR A 296 15.23 -14.15 -27.81
N SER A 297 15.33 -13.60 -26.60
CA SER A 297 15.68 -12.19 -26.38
C SER A 297 17.12 -11.86 -26.81
N MET A 298 18.07 -12.78 -26.59
CA MET A 298 19.45 -12.61 -27.07
C MET A 298 19.52 -12.64 -28.60
N ILE A 299 18.69 -13.47 -29.26
CA ILE A 299 18.62 -13.51 -30.72
C ILE A 299 18.02 -12.21 -31.26
N GLU A 300 16.97 -11.70 -30.63
CA GLU A 300 16.38 -10.40 -30.99
C GLU A 300 17.42 -9.26 -30.90
N GLU A 301 18.17 -9.17 -29.79
CA GLU A 301 19.26 -8.19 -29.64
C GLU A 301 20.34 -8.34 -30.72
N ALA A 302 20.75 -9.58 -31.00
CA ALA A 302 21.71 -9.87 -32.06
C ALA A 302 21.21 -9.44 -33.45
N LEU A 303 19.94 -9.68 -33.74
CA LEU A 303 19.32 -9.31 -35.01
C LEU A 303 19.08 -7.80 -35.10
N ASP A 304 18.75 -7.11 -34.00
CA ASP A 304 18.65 -5.65 -33.96
C ASP A 304 19.98 -5.00 -34.37
N ILE A 305 21.08 -5.39 -33.69
CA ILE A 305 22.43 -4.88 -33.97
C ILE A 305 22.82 -5.15 -35.43
N LEU A 306 22.56 -6.37 -35.92
CA LEU A 306 22.84 -6.72 -37.32
C LEU A 306 22.03 -5.87 -38.31
N LEU A 307 20.73 -5.74 -38.11
CA LEU A 307 19.86 -5.00 -39.01
C LEU A 307 20.15 -3.50 -38.97
N GLN A 308 20.52 -2.93 -37.82
CA GLN A 308 20.96 -1.52 -37.74
C GLN A 308 22.21 -1.26 -38.58
N GLU A 309 23.21 -2.15 -38.53
CA GLU A 309 24.43 -2.02 -39.34
C GLU A 309 24.15 -2.22 -40.84
N LYS A 310 23.36 -3.23 -41.20
CA LYS A 310 23.12 -3.60 -42.60
C LYS A 310 22.08 -2.73 -43.28
N ASN A 311 21.15 -2.16 -42.52
CA ASN A 311 20.00 -1.41 -43.00
C ASN A 311 19.89 -0.05 -42.30
N ALA A 312 21.00 0.69 -42.21
CA ALA A 312 21.05 2.02 -41.59
C ALA A 312 20.11 3.08 -42.23
N SER A 313 19.57 2.80 -43.43
CA SER A 313 18.57 3.64 -44.09
C SER A 313 17.12 3.19 -43.87
N ALA A 314 16.90 2.15 -43.06
CA ALA A 314 15.55 1.68 -42.74
C ALA A 314 14.78 2.78 -42.01
N SER A 315 13.52 2.96 -42.40
CA SER A 315 12.57 3.88 -41.79
C SER A 315 11.75 3.18 -40.72
N GLU A 316 11.15 3.95 -39.83
CA GLU A 316 10.17 3.45 -38.86
C GLU A 316 9.07 2.64 -39.58
N GLY A 317 8.74 1.47 -39.06
CA GLY A 317 7.79 0.53 -39.65
C GLY A 317 8.38 -0.39 -40.74
N ASP A 318 9.66 -0.26 -41.12
CA ASP A 318 10.29 -1.21 -42.04
C ASP A 318 10.40 -2.61 -41.42
N VAL A 319 10.12 -3.64 -42.22
CA VAL A 319 9.97 -5.02 -41.74
C VAL A 319 10.90 -5.97 -42.45
N PHE A 320 11.58 -6.82 -41.69
CA PHE A 320 12.48 -7.85 -42.17
C PHE A 320 12.04 -9.23 -41.67
N ASN A 321 11.82 -10.16 -42.59
CA ASN A 321 11.61 -11.58 -42.26
C ASN A 321 12.97 -12.27 -42.23
N VAL A 322 13.54 -12.40 -41.04
CA VAL A 322 14.91 -12.85 -40.84
C VAL A 322 14.98 -14.36 -40.67
N THR A 323 15.67 -15.06 -41.58
CA THR A 323 15.92 -16.50 -41.46
C THR A 323 17.36 -16.74 -41.00
N TYR A 324 17.56 -17.47 -39.91
CA TYR A 324 18.88 -17.76 -39.34
C TYR A 324 19.07 -19.24 -39.00
N ARG A 325 20.32 -19.67 -38.86
CA ARG A 325 20.69 -21.05 -38.51
C ARG A 325 20.67 -21.27 -37.01
N ILE A 326 20.18 -22.42 -36.59
CA ILE A 326 20.19 -22.86 -35.20
C ILE A 326 20.86 -24.23 -35.04
N TYR A 327 21.25 -24.54 -33.81
CA TYR A 327 21.63 -25.89 -33.38
C TYR A 327 20.92 -26.29 -32.08
N ASP A 328 19.99 -27.22 -32.16
CA ASP A 328 19.20 -27.75 -31.03
C ASP A 328 19.64 -29.18 -30.62
N GLY A 329 20.81 -29.61 -31.11
CA GLY A 329 21.22 -31.03 -31.17
C GLY A 329 21.23 -31.56 -32.61
N SER A 330 20.56 -30.85 -33.52
CA SER A 330 20.64 -30.99 -34.97
C SER A 330 20.75 -29.62 -35.64
N GLY A 331 21.32 -29.56 -36.84
CA GLY A 331 21.38 -28.31 -37.60
C GLY A 331 20.02 -27.99 -38.21
N GLY A 332 19.53 -26.76 -37.99
CA GLY A 332 18.24 -26.29 -38.48
C GLY A 332 18.26 -24.80 -38.81
N THR A 333 17.08 -24.26 -39.10
CA THR A 333 16.84 -22.83 -39.28
C THR A 333 15.58 -22.41 -38.54
N GLU A 334 15.56 -21.19 -38.03
CA GLU A 334 14.39 -20.50 -37.49
C GLU A 334 14.18 -19.19 -38.26
N ASP A 335 12.96 -18.66 -38.16
CA ASP A 335 12.57 -17.39 -38.75
C ASP A 335 12.11 -16.43 -37.63
N MET A 336 12.46 -15.16 -37.73
CA MET A 336 12.02 -14.09 -36.84
C MET A 336 11.67 -12.86 -37.67
N THR A 337 10.44 -12.37 -37.54
CA THR A 337 10.04 -11.12 -38.16
C THR A 337 10.48 -9.98 -37.25
N MET A 338 11.24 -9.03 -37.80
CA MET A 338 11.75 -7.85 -37.11
C MET A 338 11.10 -6.60 -37.72
N ILE A 339 10.67 -5.65 -36.89
CA ILE A 339 10.09 -4.37 -37.32
C ILE A 339 10.87 -3.20 -36.71
N LYS A 340 11.11 -2.13 -37.47
CA LYS A 340 11.77 -0.92 -36.97
C LYS A 340 10.79 -0.11 -36.12
N GLU A 341 10.98 -0.12 -34.80
CA GLU A 341 10.16 0.59 -33.82
C GLU A 341 11.03 1.33 -32.79
N GLY A 342 10.71 2.59 -32.49
CA GLY A 342 11.42 3.39 -31.48
C GLY A 342 12.90 3.58 -31.78
N GLY A 343 13.32 3.48 -33.05
CA GLY A 343 14.73 3.56 -33.44
C GLY A 343 15.54 2.26 -33.30
N SER A 344 14.94 1.16 -32.84
CA SER A 344 15.50 -0.20 -32.82
C SER A 344 14.70 -1.13 -33.73
N PHE A 345 15.24 -2.30 -34.07
CA PHE A 345 14.45 -3.40 -34.64
C PHE A 345 14.02 -4.31 -33.50
N VAL A 346 12.72 -4.54 -33.38
CA VAL A 346 12.12 -5.42 -32.37
C VAL A 346 11.43 -6.60 -33.03
N MET A 347 11.29 -7.71 -32.31
CA MET A 347 10.53 -8.86 -32.79
C MET A 347 9.07 -8.46 -33.01
N TYR A 348 8.56 -8.68 -34.22
CA TYR A 348 7.12 -8.56 -34.47
C TYR A 348 6.36 -9.60 -33.66
N SER A 349 5.38 -9.12 -32.93
CA SER A 349 4.47 -9.92 -32.13
C SER A 349 3.03 -9.68 -32.61
N SER A 350 2.25 -10.76 -32.72
CA SER A 350 0.81 -10.66 -32.99
C SER A 350 0.00 -10.25 -31.76
N ILE A 351 0.66 -10.08 -30.61
CA ILE A 351 0.10 -9.56 -29.38
C ILE A 351 0.82 -8.25 -29.04
N SER A 352 0.08 -7.27 -28.53
CA SER A 352 0.68 -6.06 -27.96
C SER A 352 0.67 -6.15 -26.45
N ILE A 353 1.69 -5.56 -25.81
CA ILE A 353 1.83 -5.55 -24.35
C ILE A 353 1.68 -4.12 -23.89
N THR A 354 0.86 -3.91 -22.88
CA THR A 354 0.60 -2.58 -22.30
C THR A 354 0.62 -2.65 -20.78
N ASP A 355 0.70 -1.49 -20.15
CA ASP A 355 0.57 -1.37 -18.70
C ASP A 355 -0.92 -1.31 -18.34
N GLU A 356 -1.33 -2.14 -17.38
CA GLU A 356 -2.65 -2.18 -16.79
C GLU A 356 -2.54 -1.88 -15.30
N THR A 357 -3.43 -1.02 -14.79
CA THR A 357 -3.54 -0.68 -13.37
C THR A 357 -4.83 -1.27 -12.82
N THR A 358 -4.72 -2.13 -11.81
CA THR A 358 -5.86 -2.80 -11.19
C THR A 358 -5.72 -2.73 -9.68
N LEU A 359 -6.83 -2.56 -8.98
CA LEU A 359 -6.86 -2.45 -7.53
C LEU A 359 -7.30 -3.77 -6.91
N TYR A 360 -6.52 -4.29 -5.95
CA TYR A 360 -6.78 -5.53 -5.24
C TYR A 360 -6.85 -5.29 -3.73
N SER A 361 -7.64 -6.09 -3.05
CA SER A 361 -7.75 -6.17 -1.60
C SER A 361 -7.43 -7.58 -1.12
N TYR A 362 -6.70 -7.71 -0.02
CA TYR A 362 -6.47 -8.99 0.63
C TYR A 362 -7.66 -9.31 1.52
N VAL A 363 -8.51 -10.24 1.10
CA VAL A 363 -9.71 -10.66 1.82
C VAL A 363 -9.86 -12.18 1.84
N ASN A 364 -10.19 -12.75 3.00
CA ASN A 364 -10.43 -14.18 3.19
C ASN A 364 -9.24 -15.06 2.77
N GLY A 365 -8.03 -14.58 3.02
CA GLY A 365 -6.79 -15.28 2.69
C GLY A 365 -6.37 -15.25 1.20
N ASP A 366 -7.05 -14.50 0.33
CA ASP A 366 -6.67 -14.32 -1.08
C ASP A 366 -6.77 -12.85 -1.52
N TRP A 367 -6.15 -12.51 -2.64
CA TRP A 367 -6.28 -11.20 -3.26
C TRP A 367 -7.49 -11.16 -4.20
N GLU A 368 -8.39 -10.20 -4.00
CA GLU A 368 -9.60 -10.01 -4.79
C GLU A 368 -9.79 -8.53 -5.15
N GLU A 369 -10.35 -8.25 -6.32
CA GLU A 369 -10.75 -6.88 -6.66
C GLU A 369 -11.89 -6.40 -5.74
N PRO A 370 -11.81 -5.18 -5.17
CA PRO A 370 -12.91 -4.64 -4.38
C PRO A 370 -14.20 -4.46 -5.15
N ILE A 371 -15.31 -4.47 -4.44
CA ILE A 371 -16.61 -4.15 -5.01
C ILE A 371 -16.68 -2.64 -5.22
N MET A 372 -16.70 -2.21 -6.49
CA MET A 372 -16.85 -0.79 -6.83
C MET A 372 -18.33 -0.46 -7.04
N LEU A 373 -18.87 0.44 -6.21
CA LEU A 373 -20.26 0.87 -6.36
C LEU A 373 -20.45 1.77 -7.57
N GLU A 374 -21.41 1.41 -8.41
CA GLU A 374 -21.83 2.18 -9.58
C GLU A 374 -22.98 3.14 -9.23
N THR A 375 -23.25 4.12 -10.11
CA THR A 375 -24.37 5.08 -9.94
C THR A 375 -25.73 4.40 -9.69
N ALA A 376 -25.95 3.23 -10.29
CA ALA A 376 -27.16 2.45 -10.10
C ALA A 376 -27.31 1.92 -8.66
N ASP A 377 -26.20 1.55 -8.01
CA ASP A 377 -26.18 0.98 -6.66
C ASP A 377 -26.60 2.03 -5.62
N TYR A 378 -26.07 3.25 -5.74
CA TYR A 378 -26.51 4.38 -4.89
C TYR A 378 -28.00 4.66 -5.04
N THR A 379 -28.50 4.62 -6.28
CA THR A 379 -29.93 4.81 -6.57
C THR A 379 -30.76 3.69 -5.94
N ALA A 380 -30.30 2.44 -6.00
CA ALA A 380 -30.95 1.29 -5.37
C ALA A 380 -30.96 1.41 -3.83
N MET A 381 -29.90 1.96 -3.25
CA MET A 381 -29.78 2.28 -1.82
C MET A 381 -30.54 3.56 -1.40
N GLY A 382 -31.24 4.21 -2.33
CA GLY A 382 -32.09 5.37 -2.06
C GLY A 382 -31.35 6.70 -1.91
N GLN A 383 -30.09 6.77 -2.35
CA GLN A 383 -29.32 8.01 -2.36
C GLN A 383 -29.84 8.98 -3.44
N SER A 384 -29.79 10.28 -3.14
CA SER A 384 -30.20 11.33 -4.09
C SER A 384 -29.08 11.73 -5.06
N PHE A 385 -27.84 11.44 -4.69
CA PHE A 385 -26.63 11.66 -5.47
C PHE A 385 -25.84 10.34 -5.46
N PRO A 386 -24.96 10.08 -6.45
CA PRO A 386 -24.16 8.86 -6.49
C PRO A 386 -22.96 8.94 -5.54
N ASN A 387 -23.23 9.20 -4.25
CA ASN A 387 -22.25 9.25 -3.16
C ASN A 387 -22.95 9.08 -1.80
N PHE A 388 -22.13 8.84 -0.76
CA PHE A 388 -22.50 9.00 0.64
C PHE A 388 -21.90 10.29 1.20
N ASP A 389 -22.44 10.80 2.30
CA ASP A 389 -21.92 11.98 3.04
C ASP A 389 -21.87 11.74 4.56
N ASP A 390 -22.18 10.53 5.00
CA ASP A 390 -22.29 10.11 6.40
C ASP A 390 -21.85 8.64 6.53
N GLU A 391 -21.01 8.33 7.52
CA GLU A 391 -20.40 7.00 7.69
C GLU A 391 -21.40 5.96 8.24
N ASP A 392 -22.39 6.37 9.04
CA ASP A 392 -23.43 5.45 9.51
C ASP A 392 -24.33 5.01 8.35
N ASP A 393 -24.57 5.90 7.40
CA ASP A 393 -25.27 5.62 6.14
C ASP A 393 -24.47 4.63 5.26
N VAL A 394 -23.15 4.76 5.21
CA VAL A 394 -22.23 3.79 4.58
C VAL A 394 -22.38 2.42 5.27
N ALA A 395 -22.21 2.38 6.59
CA ALA A 395 -22.27 1.14 7.36
C ALA A 395 -23.61 0.41 7.17
N TYR A 396 -24.72 1.15 7.29
CA TYR A 396 -26.06 0.58 7.20
C TYR A 396 -26.43 0.14 5.78
N LYS A 397 -26.25 1.01 4.77
CA LYS A 397 -26.74 0.74 3.41
C LYS A 397 -25.83 -0.25 2.68
N ILE A 398 -24.52 -0.11 2.80
CA ILE A 398 -23.58 -1.05 2.18
C ILE A 398 -23.66 -2.41 2.88
N GLY A 399 -23.81 -2.46 4.21
CA GLY A 399 -24.02 -3.73 4.93
C GLY A 399 -25.22 -4.52 4.38
N ILE A 400 -26.38 -3.87 4.21
CA ILE A 400 -27.57 -4.49 3.60
C ILE A 400 -27.33 -4.89 2.15
N TYR A 401 -26.63 -4.05 1.39
CA TYR A 401 -26.29 -4.35 0.00
C TYR A 401 -25.43 -5.63 -0.11
N LEU A 402 -24.42 -5.76 0.75
CA LEU A 402 -23.57 -6.95 0.84
C LEU A 402 -24.35 -8.18 1.31
N ASP A 403 -25.27 -8.04 2.26
CA ASP A 403 -26.12 -9.16 2.72
C ASP A 403 -26.97 -9.74 1.57
N ASP A 404 -27.48 -8.89 0.67
CA ASP A 404 -28.24 -9.33 -0.51
C ASP A 404 -27.34 -9.94 -1.58
N MET A 405 -26.14 -9.38 -1.79
CA MET A 405 -25.15 -9.91 -2.73
C MET A 405 -24.56 -11.26 -2.28
N PHE A 406 -24.36 -11.45 -0.97
CA PHE A 406 -23.70 -12.61 -0.38
C PHE A 406 -24.58 -13.30 0.68
N PRO A 407 -25.74 -13.87 0.31
CA PRO A 407 -26.69 -14.46 1.26
C PRO A 407 -26.19 -15.76 1.93
N TYR A 408 -24.99 -16.20 1.58
CA TYR A 408 -24.34 -17.40 2.11
C TYR A 408 -22.98 -17.08 2.76
N ALA A 409 -22.71 -15.81 3.08
CA ALA A 409 -21.51 -15.43 3.83
C ALA A 409 -21.42 -16.17 5.17
N GLU A 410 -20.21 -16.54 5.56
CA GLU A 410 -19.90 -17.18 6.84
C GLU A 410 -19.32 -16.17 7.84
N GLU A 411 -19.41 -16.48 9.13
CA GLU A 411 -18.89 -15.61 10.19
C GLU A 411 -17.38 -15.36 9.98
N GLY A 412 -16.98 -14.10 9.91
CA GLY A 412 -15.62 -13.67 9.63
C GLY A 412 -15.29 -13.48 8.15
N ASP A 413 -16.25 -13.60 7.23
CA ASP A 413 -16.02 -13.28 5.81
C ASP A 413 -15.81 -11.78 5.60
N TYR A 414 -14.74 -11.40 4.90
CA TYR A 414 -14.38 -10.02 4.59
C TYR A 414 -14.79 -9.60 3.17
N LYS A 415 -15.18 -8.33 3.02
CA LYS A 415 -15.38 -7.63 1.75
C LYS A 415 -14.83 -6.22 1.81
N THR A 416 -14.09 -5.82 0.78
CA THR A 416 -13.70 -4.42 0.59
C THR A 416 -14.63 -3.78 -0.43
N VAL A 417 -15.15 -2.59 -0.12
CA VAL A 417 -16.06 -1.84 -0.99
C VAL A 417 -15.48 -0.45 -1.26
N GLY A 418 -15.36 -0.11 -2.54
CA GLY A 418 -15.02 1.23 -3.02
C GLY A 418 -16.28 2.04 -3.32
N TYR A 419 -16.40 3.23 -2.76
CA TYR A 419 -17.56 4.10 -2.91
C TYR A 419 -17.19 5.59 -2.93
N ALA A 420 -18.03 6.41 -3.54
CA ALA A 420 -17.90 7.86 -3.56
C ALA A 420 -18.42 8.44 -2.23
N PHE A 421 -17.62 9.31 -1.61
CA PHE A 421 -17.94 10.00 -0.36
C PHE A 421 -17.76 11.50 -0.51
N TYR A 422 -18.71 12.30 -0.02
CA TYR A 422 -18.69 13.76 -0.09
C TYR A 422 -18.42 14.38 1.28
N ASN A 423 -17.30 15.07 1.38
CA ASN A 423 -17.00 15.95 2.52
C ASN A 423 -16.36 17.24 1.99
N GLY A 424 -17.20 18.18 1.53
CA GLY A 424 -16.79 19.40 0.82
C GLY A 424 -16.40 19.16 -0.64
N SER A 425 -15.84 18.01 -0.96
CA SER A 425 -15.62 17.47 -2.30
C SER A 425 -15.89 15.97 -2.32
N THR A 426 -16.25 15.43 -3.50
CA THR A 426 -16.42 13.98 -3.69
C THR A 426 -15.06 13.30 -3.91
N SER A 427 -14.79 12.23 -3.18
CA SER A 427 -13.61 11.37 -3.33
C SER A 427 -14.02 9.91 -3.24
N THR A 428 -13.26 8.99 -3.86
CA THR A 428 -13.43 7.56 -3.62
C THR A 428 -12.83 7.17 -2.28
N LYS A 429 -13.58 6.40 -1.50
CA LYS A 429 -13.19 5.77 -0.24
C LYS A 429 -13.27 4.26 -0.39
N TYR A 430 -12.41 3.55 0.34
CA TYR A 430 -12.44 2.11 0.43
C TYR A 430 -12.64 1.74 1.89
N SER A 431 -13.61 0.88 2.17
CA SER A 431 -13.84 0.39 3.52
C SER A 431 -14.02 -1.11 3.53
N ASN A 432 -13.64 -1.71 4.65
CA ASN A 432 -13.71 -3.15 4.85
C ASN A 432 -14.96 -3.49 5.66
N PHE A 433 -15.63 -4.57 5.29
CA PHE A 433 -16.79 -5.12 5.98
C PHE A 433 -16.48 -6.55 6.38
N VAL A 434 -16.92 -6.94 7.58
CA VAL A 434 -16.83 -8.31 8.06
C VAL A 434 -18.24 -8.84 8.33
N PHE A 435 -18.52 -10.07 7.91
CA PHE A 435 -19.77 -10.73 8.20
C PHE A 435 -19.76 -11.23 9.64
N GLU A 436 -20.53 -10.59 10.52
CA GLU A 436 -20.61 -10.94 11.93
C GLU A 436 -22.03 -10.86 12.45
N ASN A 437 -22.39 -11.76 13.37
CA ASN A 437 -23.72 -11.79 13.98
C ASN A 437 -24.89 -11.86 12.98
N GLY A 438 -24.65 -12.41 11.79
CA GLY A 438 -25.65 -12.60 10.75
C GLY A 438 -25.85 -11.45 9.77
N GLY A 439 -24.91 -10.49 9.69
CA GLY A 439 -24.88 -9.47 8.64
C GLY A 439 -23.49 -8.83 8.46
N PHE A 440 -23.25 -8.19 7.33
CA PHE A 440 -22.02 -7.43 7.11
C PHE A 440 -22.01 -6.16 7.95
N THR A 441 -20.96 -6.00 8.75
CA THR A 441 -20.70 -4.84 9.59
C THR A 441 -19.46 -4.11 9.09
N LEU A 442 -19.54 -2.78 9.00
CA LEU A 442 -18.40 -1.94 8.65
C LEU A 442 -17.30 -2.08 9.70
N ILE A 443 -16.10 -2.41 9.26
CA ILE A 443 -14.88 -2.24 10.06
C ILE A 443 -14.55 -0.76 9.96
N ARG A 444 -14.90 -0.03 11.02
CA ARG A 444 -14.57 1.40 11.09
C ARG A 444 -13.08 1.56 10.94
N ASP A 445 -12.69 2.58 10.20
CA ASP A 445 -11.31 3.02 9.97
C ASP A 445 -10.73 3.59 11.27
N THR A 446 -10.69 2.77 12.31
CA THR A 446 -10.22 3.15 13.63
C THR A 446 -9.46 2.01 14.27
N ILE A 447 -8.38 2.33 14.97
CA ILE A 447 -7.61 1.40 15.78
C ILE A 447 -7.85 1.68 17.27
N GLU A 448 -8.28 0.65 18.02
CA GLU A 448 -8.36 0.74 19.48
C GLU A 448 -6.93 0.82 20.04
N THR A 449 -6.68 1.84 20.84
CA THR A 449 -5.42 2.06 21.54
C THR A 449 -5.68 2.40 23.00
N SER A 450 -4.61 2.56 23.78
CA SER A 450 -4.74 3.06 25.14
C SER A 450 -3.62 4.00 25.55
N PHE A 451 -3.91 4.91 26.47
CA PHE A 451 -2.93 5.81 27.05
C PHE A 451 -3.22 6.04 28.53
N GLN A 452 -2.17 6.12 29.35
CA GLN A 452 -2.30 6.39 30.78
C GLN A 452 -2.31 7.89 31.07
N PHE A 453 -3.18 8.29 31.99
CA PHE A 453 -3.28 9.64 32.52
C PHE A 453 -3.09 9.61 34.03
N GLY A 454 -2.54 10.69 34.59
CA GLY A 454 -2.31 10.85 36.02
C GLY A 454 -2.61 12.27 36.47
N ILE A 455 -2.94 12.44 37.76
CA ILE A 455 -3.21 13.78 38.31
C ILE A 455 -1.91 14.43 38.77
N THR A 456 -1.52 15.53 38.09
CA THR A 456 -0.39 16.40 38.44
C THR A 456 -0.89 17.82 38.66
N ASP A 457 -0.47 18.47 39.75
CA ASP A 457 -0.95 19.81 40.16
C ASP A 457 -2.48 19.95 40.23
N GLY A 458 -3.16 18.84 40.57
CA GLY A 458 -4.62 18.80 40.73
C GLY A 458 -5.42 18.69 39.44
N VAL A 459 -4.78 18.49 38.29
CA VAL A 459 -5.45 18.26 37.00
C VAL A 459 -4.97 16.95 36.37
N TRP A 460 -5.85 16.27 35.64
CA TRP A 460 -5.45 15.13 34.81
C TRP A 460 -4.48 15.60 33.72
N GLN A 461 -3.42 14.83 33.52
CA GLN A 461 -2.43 15.05 32.46
C GLN A 461 -2.02 13.71 31.86
N PRO A 462 -1.62 13.67 30.58
CA PRO A 462 -0.97 12.50 30.00
C PRO A 462 0.21 12.05 30.88
N ASP A 463 0.19 10.79 31.32
CA ASP A 463 1.18 10.23 32.22
C ASP A 463 1.74 8.92 31.66
N ASN A 464 2.96 8.99 31.10
CA ASN A 464 3.69 7.83 30.60
C ASN A 464 4.52 7.12 31.70
N THR A 465 4.24 7.36 32.99
CA THR A 465 5.03 6.81 34.11
C THR A 465 4.77 5.32 34.34
N ILE A 466 5.79 4.49 34.15
CA ILE A 466 5.71 3.05 34.42
C ILE A 466 6.03 2.78 35.90
N GLN A 467 5.16 2.08 36.63
CA GLN A 467 5.49 1.62 37.99
C GLN A 467 6.25 0.29 37.94
N TYR A 468 7.42 0.23 38.58
CA TYR A 468 8.22 -0.97 38.67
C TYR A 468 8.55 -1.32 40.12
N THR A 469 8.15 -2.51 40.56
CA THR A 469 8.49 -3.03 41.89
C THR A 469 9.72 -3.92 41.82
N PHE A 470 10.76 -3.57 42.55
CA PHE A 470 11.99 -4.36 42.67
C PHE A 470 11.68 -5.78 43.15
N THR A 471 12.12 -6.74 42.34
CA THR A 471 12.11 -8.17 42.65
C THR A 471 13.37 -8.59 43.40
N SER A 472 13.38 -9.82 43.92
CA SER A 472 14.60 -10.41 44.50
C SER A 472 15.76 -10.50 43.50
N ALA A 473 15.45 -10.68 42.21
CA ALA A 473 16.47 -10.74 41.15
C ALA A 473 17.11 -9.37 40.92
N ASP A 474 16.34 -8.29 41.00
CA ASP A 474 16.84 -6.92 40.84
C ASP A 474 17.84 -6.55 41.94
N TYR A 475 17.55 -6.90 43.20
CA TYR A 475 18.51 -6.67 44.29
C TYR A 475 19.81 -7.47 44.09
N ALA A 476 19.72 -8.70 43.59
CA ALA A 476 20.90 -9.52 43.28
C ALA A 476 21.71 -8.94 42.12
N LEU A 477 21.03 -8.46 41.07
CA LEU A 477 21.65 -7.79 39.92
C LEU A 477 22.38 -6.51 40.34
N VAL A 478 21.73 -5.65 41.12
CA VAL A 478 22.35 -4.43 41.65
C VAL A 478 23.56 -4.77 42.52
N ALA A 479 23.46 -5.79 43.37
CA ALA A 479 24.57 -6.23 44.20
C ALA A 479 25.75 -6.73 43.36
N SER A 480 25.51 -7.48 42.28
CA SER A 480 26.59 -7.97 41.42
C SER A 480 27.24 -6.85 40.60
N GLU A 481 26.43 -6.02 39.94
CA GLU A 481 26.92 -4.97 39.03
C GLU A 481 27.67 -3.86 39.78
N LEU A 482 27.22 -3.50 40.99
CA LEU A 482 27.82 -2.44 41.79
C LEU A 482 28.84 -2.94 42.82
N ALA A 483 29.20 -4.24 42.83
CA ALA A 483 30.13 -4.82 43.81
C ALA A 483 31.52 -4.15 43.83
N VAL A 484 32.00 -3.70 42.66
CA VAL A 484 33.31 -3.05 42.55
C VAL A 484 33.25 -1.59 43.03
N ALA A 485 32.17 -0.88 42.70
CA ALA A 485 31.99 0.52 43.06
C ALA A 485 31.65 0.68 44.55
N TYR A 486 30.76 -0.18 45.08
CA TYR A 486 30.21 -0.10 46.44
C TYR A 486 30.30 -1.44 47.19
N PRO A 487 31.52 -1.97 47.44
CA PRO A 487 31.69 -3.35 47.92
C PRO A 487 31.00 -3.65 49.25
N SER A 488 30.94 -2.70 50.18
CA SER A 488 30.30 -2.90 51.49
C SER A 488 28.77 -2.87 51.39
N GLN A 489 28.24 -1.98 50.56
CA GLN A 489 26.82 -1.79 50.31
C GLN A 489 26.25 -2.93 49.48
N ALA A 490 26.93 -3.31 48.40
CA ALA A 490 26.60 -4.44 47.54
C ALA A 490 26.59 -5.75 48.31
N GLY A 491 27.64 -6.02 49.11
CA GLY A 491 27.68 -7.20 49.97
C GLY A 491 26.55 -7.22 51.01
N ASN A 492 26.11 -6.06 51.50
CA ASN A 492 24.93 -5.98 52.36
C ASN A 492 23.65 -6.27 51.58
N LEU A 493 23.49 -5.68 50.40
CA LEU A 493 22.34 -5.86 49.53
C LEU A 493 22.16 -7.34 49.13
N GLU A 494 23.24 -8.02 48.76
CA GLU A 494 23.25 -9.46 48.41
C GLU A 494 22.75 -10.32 49.58
N ASN A 495 23.17 -10.01 50.80
CA ASN A 495 22.83 -10.81 51.98
C ASN A 495 21.40 -10.58 52.48
N TYR A 496 20.84 -9.39 52.29
CA TYR A 496 19.59 -9.00 52.95
C TYR A 496 18.45 -8.63 51.97
N GLY A 497 18.71 -8.47 50.68
CA GLY A 497 17.70 -8.17 49.67
C GLY A 497 16.95 -6.85 49.90
N ASN A 498 17.62 -5.85 50.48
CA ASN A 498 17.09 -4.50 50.70
C ASN A 498 18.23 -3.49 50.81
N PHE A 499 17.92 -2.22 50.53
CA PHE A 499 18.88 -1.14 50.63
C PHE A 499 18.98 -0.64 52.08
N ASN A 500 20.12 -0.83 52.75
CA ASN A 500 20.35 -0.22 54.07
C ASN A 500 20.42 1.30 53.93
N ARG A 501 19.50 2.02 54.58
CA ARG A 501 19.40 3.48 54.64
C ARG A 501 19.51 4.00 56.08
N GLY A 502 19.84 3.12 57.04
CA GLY A 502 19.91 3.41 58.48
C GLY A 502 21.24 4.02 58.96
N GLY A 503 22.19 4.29 58.05
CA GLY A 503 23.53 4.81 58.38
C GLY A 503 24.59 3.71 58.57
N GLY A 504 25.85 4.14 58.76
CA GLY A 504 27.02 3.24 58.85
C GLY A 504 27.69 2.95 57.50
N SER A 505 28.67 2.06 57.49
CA SER A 505 29.53 1.80 56.32
C SER A 505 28.85 1.02 55.19
N THR A 506 27.62 0.53 55.39
CA THR A 506 26.84 -0.19 54.37
C THR A 506 25.60 0.59 53.93
N SER A 507 25.49 1.87 54.32
CA SER A 507 24.34 2.70 53.96
C SER A 507 24.41 3.16 52.50
N TRP A 508 23.27 3.15 51.82
CA TRP A 508 23.05 3.68 50.47
C TRP A 508 22.57 5.13 50.54
N ASP A 509 23.29 6.05 49.94
CA ASP A 509 22.83 7.43 49.74
C ASP A 509 22.02 7.57 48.44
N ASP A 510 21.46 8.76 48.18
CA ASP A 510 20.59 8.98 47.02
C ASP A 510 21.33 8.81 45.68
N ALA A 511 22.63 9.11 45.63
CA ALA A 511 23.43 8.92 44.42
C ALA A 511 23.62 7.43 44.13
N MET A 512 23.96 6.64 45.15
CA MET A 512 24.05 5.18 45.03
C MET A 512 22.71 4.54 44.67
N MET A 513 21.60 5.08 45.18
CA MET A 513 20.25 4.62 44.81
C MET A 513 19.95 4.89 43.33
N LEU A 514 20.37 6.05 42.79
CA LEU A 514 20.19 6.34 41.37
C LEU A 514 21.00 5.38 40.48
N ASP A 515 22.22 5.04 40.89
CA ASP A 515 23.02 4.04 40.17
C ASP A 515 22.39 2.64 40.24
N ALA A 516 21.77 2.28 41.35
CA ALA A 516 20.97 1.05 41.45
C ALA A 516 19.75 1.08 40.51
N PHE A 517 19.02 2.21 40.42
CA PHE A 517 17.90 2.34 39.49
C PHE A 517 18.35 2.23 38.04
N ARG A 518 19.48 2.85 37.68
CA ARG A 518 20.09 2.74 36.34
C ARG A 518 20.41 1.29 35.97
N VAL A 519 20.99 0.52 36.88
CA VAL A 519 21.30 -0.90 36.64
C VAL A 519 20.03 -1.68 36.30
N VAL A 520 18.96 -1.50 37.09
CA VAL A 520 17.70 -2.22 36.87
C VAL A 520 17.02 -1.76 35.60
N LEU A 521 16.88 -0.45 35.40
CA LEU A 521 16.18 0.11 34.23
C LEU A 521 16.88 -0.20 32.92
N ASN A 522 18.21 -0.15 32.88
CA ASN A 522 18.96 -0.54 31.69
C ASN A 522 18.88 -2.05 31.39
N ASN A 523 18.50 -2.87 32.38
CA ASN A 523 18.27 -4.30 32.18
C ASN A 523 16.83 -4.61 31.73
N ILE A 524 15.83 -3.94 32.32
CA ILE A 524 14.41 -4.24 32.03
C ILE A 524 13.88 -3.46 30.83
N ASP A 525 14.43 -2.29 30.55
CA ASP A 525 14.04 -1.45 29.41
C ASP A 525 15.27 -0.77 28.79
N PRO A 526 16.17 -1.56 28.16
CA PRO A 526 17.36 -1.02 27.50
C PRO A 526 17.02 -0.07 26.34
N SER A 527 15.85 -0.23 25.73
CA SER A 527 15.35 0.56 24.59
C SER A 527 14.50 1.75 25.00
N ALA A 528 14.34 2.05 26.30
CA ALA A 528 13.48 3.13 26.78
C ALA A 528 13.69 4.43 25.99
N GLU A 529 12.61 5.06 25.56
CA GLU A 529 12.67 6.33 24.84
C GLU A 529 13.05 7.50 25.75
N GLU A 530 13.49 8.60 25.15
CA GLU A 530 13.74 9.85 25.85
C GLU A 530 12.47 10.34 26.55
N ALA A 531 12.60 10.92 27.74
CA ALA A 531 11.49 11.33 28.62
C ALA A 531 10.59 10.19 29.12
N GLN A 532 10.96 8.91 28.94
CA GLN A 532 10.31 7.80 29.63
C GLN A 532 10.46 7.98 31.15
N LYS A 533 9.36 7.80 31.89
CA LYS A 533 9.30 7.96 33.35
C LYS A 533 9.07 6.61 34.04
N TYR A 534 9.69 6.42 35.20
CA TYR A 534 9.46 5.26 36.06
C TYR A 534 9.26 5.66 37.52
N GLN A 535 8.33 5.00 38.20
CA GLN A 535 8.23 4.98 39.66
C GLN A 535 8.79 3.67 40.19
N MET A 536 9.99 3.75 40.76
CA MET A 536 10.72 2.61 41.33
C MET A 536 10.25 2.34 42.75
N ILE A 537 9.63 1.20 42.98
CA ILE A 537 9.13 0.74 44.28
C ILE A 537 10.12 -0.29 44.84
N TYR A 538 10.76 0.01 45.98
CA TYR A 538 11.83 -0.81 46.54
C TYR A 538 11.80 -0.85 48.06
N THR A 539 12.45 -1.86 48.64
CA THR A 539 12.52 -2.07 50.08
C THR A 539 13.82 -1.51 50.64
N ILE A 540 13.72 -0.75 51.73
CA ILE A 540 14.85 -0.24 52.50
C ILE A 540 14.86 -0.78 53.93
N TYR A 541 16.03 -0.72 54.57
CA TYR A 541 16.18 -0.89 56.02
C TYR A 541 16.71 0.41 56.66
N ALA A 542 15.92 1.02 57.55
CA ALA A 542 16.32 2.22 58.30
C ALA A 542 15.93 2.08 59.79
N GLY A 543 16.43 1.01 60.44
CA GLY A 543 15.97 0.60 61.77
C GLY A 543 14.69 -0.28 61.76
N GLY A 544 14.20 -0.60 60.56
CA GLY A 544 13.08 -1.48 60.24
C GLY A 544 12.88 -1.55 58.72
N TYR A 545 12.13 -2.55 58.24
CA TYR A 545 11.81 -2.69 56.81
C TYR A 545 10.68 -1.74 56.40
N THR A 546 10.89 -1.01 55.31
CA THR A 546 9.90 -0.10 54.75
C THR A 546 10.02 -0.07 53.23
N THR A 547 8.88 -0.01 52.55
CA THR A 547 8.83 0.26 51.11
C THR A 547 8.99 1.76 50.87
N GLN A 548 9.79 2.12 49.87
CA GLN A 548 9.91 3.47 49.35
C GLN A 548 9.65 3.49 47.86
N ILE A 549 9.33 4.69 47.36
CA ILE A 549 9.06 4.96 45.97
C ILE A 549 9.96 6.13 45.58
N SER A 550 10.65 6.00 44.45
CA SER A 550 11.41 7.08 43.81
C SER A 550 10.99 7.22 42.36
N SER A 551 10.85 8.46 41.89
CA SER A 551 10.53 8.74 40.49
C SER A 551 11.82 9.05 39.72
N VAL A 552 11.97 8.48 38.54
CA VAL A 552 13.11 8.68 37.64
C VAL A 552 12.64 8.89 36.20
N ILE A 553 13.43 9.63 35.42
CA ILE A 553 13.14 9.98 34.03
C ILE A 553 14.40 9.80 33.18
N LYS A 554 14.24 9.37 31.92
CA LYS A 554 15.34 9.27 30.96
C LYS A 554 15.57 10.62 30.31
N VAL A 555 16.76 11.19 30.52
CA VAL A 555 17.20 12.49 29.99
C VAL A 555 18.55 12.32 29.32
N GLU A 556 18.67 12.73 28.05
CA GLU A 556 19.83 12.58 27.19
C GLU A 556 20.39 11.13 27.21
N GLY A 557 19.49 10.15 27.21
CA GLY A 557 19.84 8.72 27.25
C GLY A 557 20.28 8.17 28.61
N VAL A 558 20.22 8.96 29.69
CA VAL A 558 20.59 8.55 31.06
C VAL A 558 19.41 8.71 32.02
N TRP A 559 19.25 7.79 32.96
CA TRP A 559 18.24 7.93 34.01
C TRP A 559 18.66 8.92 35.09
N GLU A 560 17.78 9.85 35.40
CA GLU A 560 17.91 10.87 36.44
C GLU A 560 16.70 10.86 37.38
N TYR A 561 16.83 11.41 38.59
CA TYR A 561 15.65 11.61 39.44
C TYR A 561 14.70 12.61 38.82
N GLN A 562 13.41 12.26 38.81
CA GLN A 562 12.34 13.17 38.45
C GLN A 562 12.03 14.02 39.69
N ASN A 563 12.38 15.31 39.64
CA ASN A 563 12.16 16.28 40.73
C ASN A 563 10.72 16.79 40.78
#